data_AF-A0A3B9LDX3-F1
#
_entry.id   AF-A0A3B9LDX3-F1
#
_cell.length_a   1.000
_cell.length_b   1.000
_cell.length_c   1.000
_cell.angle_alpha   90.00
_cell.angle_beta   90.00
_cell.angle_gamma   90.00
#
_symmetry.space_group_name_H-M   'P 1'
#
loop_
_entity.id
_entity.type
_entity.pdbx_description
1 polymer ?
#
loop_
_entity_poly.entity_id
_entity_poly.type
_entity_poly.pdbx_seq_one_letter_code
_entity_poly.pdbx_strand_id
1 'polypeptide(L)'
;MWGRRRKHRPKEYFIFGTIQEEDRVIRINPSLDQPFVPLWFLRYVLYHEMLHSVVPDETVSGGRRRVHTEEFNRRERDFPSYCRARRWEEENLARFLR
;
A
#
# COMPACT_ATOMS: atom_id res chain seq x y z
N MET A 1 15.13 37.11 -6.64
CA MET A 1 14.31 36.18 -5.83
C MET A 1 13.19 35.71 -6.76
N TRP A 2 12.85 34.43 -6.94
CA TRP A 2 12.11 33.59 -6.00
C TRP A 2 12.06 32.13 -6.52
N GLY A 3 12.00 31.19 -5.58
CA GLY A 3 11.87 29.76 -5.84
C GLY A 3 12.58 28.93 -4.78
N ARG A 4 12.22 29.12 -3.49
CA ARG A 4 12.74 28.25 -2.42
C ARG A 4 12.41 26.80 -2.81
N ARG A 5 13.44 25.97 -3.05
CA ARG A 5 13.29 24.51 -3.10
C ARG A 5 12.49 24.12 -1.86
N ARG A 6 11.22 23.73 -2.02
CA ARG A 6 10.44 23.15 -0.93
C ARG A 6 11.25 21.94 -0.48
N LYS A 7 11.81 21.99 0.74
CA LYS A 7 12.34 20.80 1.39
C LYS A 7 11.16 19.83 1.45
N HIS A 8 11.09 18.87 0.52
CA HIS A 8 10.12 17.81 0.61
C HIS A 8 10.32 17.18 1.98
N ARG A 9 9.26 17.17 2.81
CA ARG A 9 9.28 16.36 4.02
C ARG A 9 9.67 14.94 3.58
N PRO A 10 10.61 14.27 4.28
CA PRO A 10 10.90 12.88 4.01
C PRO A 10 9.57 12.13 3.97
N LYS A 11 9.34 11.35 2.90
CA LYS A 11 8.11 10.56 2.80
C LYS A 11 8.15 9.55 3.94
N GLU A 12 7.18 9.62 4.84
CA GLU A 12 7.03 8.63 5.94
C GLU A 12 6.35 7.35 5.46
N TYR A 13 5.79 7.36 4.24
CA TYR A 13 5.05 6.24 3.66
C TYR A 13 5.59 5.90 2.27
N PHE A 14 5.55 4.62 1.93
CA PHE A 14 5.90 4.10 0.61
C PHE A 14 4.67 3.46 -0.03
N ILE A 15 4.42 3.79 -1.30
CA ILE A 15 3.30 3.22 -2.05
C ILE A 15 3.82 2.01 -2.82
N PHE A 16 3.43 0.83 -2.36
CA PHE A 16 3.82 -0.46 -2.93
C PHE A 16 3.03 -0.82 -4.19
N GLY A 17 1.76 -0.44 -4.23
CA GLY A 17 0.91 -0.61 -5.39
C GLY A 17 -0.22 0.42 -5.39
N THR A 18 -0.97 0.43 -6.49
CA THR A 18 -2.22 1.15 -6.61
C THR A 18 -3.19 0.35 -7.47
N ILE A 19 -4.47 0.39 -7.15
CA ILE A 19 -5.53 -0.11 -8.02
C ILE A 19 -6.23 1.03 -8.78
N GLN A 20 -6.59 0.77 -10.04
CA GLN A 20 -7.55 1.56 -10.79
C GLN A 20 -8.87 0.78 -10.79
N GLU A 21 -9.83 1.18 -9.96
CA GLU A 21 -11.09 0.46 -9.73
C GLU A 21 -11.91 0.31 -11.01
N GLU A 22 -11.96 1.36 -11.84
CA GLU A 22 -12.75 1.41 -13.08
C GLU A 22 -12.23 0.38 -14.11
N ASP A 23 -10.91 0.30 -14.26
CA ASP A 23 -10.26 -0.55 -15.26
C ASP A 23 -9.86 -1.94 -14.68
N ARG A 24 -10.03 -2.14 -13.37
CA ARG A 24 -9.56 -3.32 -12.62
C ARG A 24 -8.07 -3.61 -12.85
N VAL A 25 -7.27 -2.56 -12.96
CA VAL A 25 -5.83 -2.65 -13.19
C VAL A 25 -5.10 -2.45 -11.87
N ILE A 26 -4.32 -3.46 -11.46
CA ILE A 26 -3.38 -3.34 -10.34
C ILE A 26 -2.02 -2.94 -10.89
N ARG A 27 -1.47 -1.84 -10.39
CA ARG A 27 -0.12 -1.37 -10.72
C ARG A 27 0.77 -1.59 -9.53
N ILE A 28 1.85 -2.35 -9.73
CA ILE A 28 2.86 -2.60 -8.69
C ILE A 28 4.05 -1.66 -8.92
N ASN A 29 4.58 -1.12 -7.82
CA ASN A 29 5.74 -0.26 -7.88
C ASN A 29 7.00 -1.07 -8.28
N PRO A 30 7.77 -0.66 -9.32
CA PRO A 30 8.95 -1.39 -9.78
C PRO A 30 10.04 -1.62 -8.71
N SER A 31 10.04 -0.83 -7.63
CA SER A 31 10.90 -1.07 -6.47
C SER A 31 10.70 -2.46 -5.84
N LEU A 32 9.55 -3.11 -6.07
CA LEU A 32 9.26 -4.46 -5.61
C LEU A 32 9.89 -5.55 -6.47
N ASP A 33 10.46 -5.22 -7.63
CA ASP A 33 11.20 -6.17 -8.48
C ASP A 33 12.64 -6.39 -8.00
N GLN A 34 13.03 -5.78 -6.89
CA GLN A 34 14.38 -5.91 -6.35
C GLN A 34 14.63 -7.31 -5.76
N PRO A 35 15.84 -7.89 -5.92
CA PRO A 35 16.13 -9.28 -5.48
C PRO A 35 15.92 -9.57 -3.99
N PHE A 36 15.95 -8.54 -3.15
CA PHE A 36 15.72 -8.70 -1.70
C PHE A 36 14.24 -8.81 -1.34
N VAL A 37 13.33 -8.50 -2.28
CA VAL A 37 11.89 -8.54 -2.08
C VAL A 37 11.41 -9.96 -2.32
N PRO A 38 10.93 -10.65 -1.28
CA PRO A 38 10.54 -12.04 -1.44
C PRO A 38 9.18 -12.15 -2.14
N LEU A 39 9.02 -13.20 -2.96
CA LEU A 39 7.78 -13.42 -3.73
C LEU A 39 6.52 -13.49 -2.84
N TRP A 40 6.63 -14.04 -1.64
CA TRP A 40 5.51 -14.10 -0.70
C TRP A 40 5.07 -12.71 -0.21
N PHE A 41 5.96 -11.72 -0.18
CA PHE A 41 5.60 -10.33 0.13
C PHE A 41 4.92 -9.67 -1.06
N LEU A 42 5.40 -9.92 -2.28
CA LEU A 42 4.71 -9.45 -3.49
C LEU A 42 3.28 -9.99 -3.57
N ARG A 43 3.05 -11.26 -3.19
CA ARG A 43 1.70 -11.84 -3.09
C ARG A 43 0.82 -11.12 -2.07
N TYR A 44 1.40 -10.68 -0.94
CA TYR A 44 0.68 -9.86 0.03
C TYR A 44 0.28 -8.50 -0.54
N VAL A 45 1.21 -7.80 -1.20
CA VAL A 45 0.90 -6.50 -1.85
C VAL A 45 -0.21 -6.67 -2.88
N LEU A 46 -0.12 -7.69 -3.74
CA LEU A 46 -1.18 -7.98 -4.71
C LEU A 46 -2.54 -8.24 -4.03
N TYR A 47 -2.55 -9.00 -2.94
CA TYR A 47 -3.77 -9.25 -2.17
C TYR A 47 -4.34 -7.95 -1.56
N HIS A 48 -3.49 -7.09 -1.01
CA HIS A 48 -3.88 -5.77 -0.50
C HIS A 48 -4.51 -4.91 -1.61
N GLU A 49 -3.88 -4.84 -2.78
CA GLU A 49 -4.43 -4.11 -3.92
C GLU A 49 -5.75 -4.70 -4.42
N MET A 50 -5.90 -6.03 -4.41
CA MET A 50 -7.17 -6.66 -4.75
C MET A 50 -8.28 -6.33 -3.75
N LEU A 51 -7.97 -6.25 -2.45
CA LEU A 51 -8.95 -5.92 -1.43
C LEU A 51 -9.58 -4.55 -1.64
N HIS A 52 -8.84 -3.58 -2.19
CA HIS A 52 -9.38 -2.27 -2.57
C HIS A 52 -10.51 -2.36 -3.61
N SER A 53 -10.50 -3.36 -4.49
CA SER A 53 -11.62 -3.57 -5.42
C SER A 53 -12.82 -4.33 -4.84
N VAL A 54 -12.60 -5.08 -3.76
CA VAL A 54 -13.61 -6.01 -3.20
C VAL A 54 -14.34 -5.37 -2.02
N VAL A 55 -13.64 -4.59 -1.21
CA VAL A 55 -14.20 -3.92 -0.05
C VAL A 55 -14.56 -2.49 -0.44
N PRO A 56 -15.83 -2.10 -0.41
CA PRO A 56 -16.23 -0.75 -0.77
C PRO A 56 -15.73 0.26 0.26
N ASP A 57 -15.34 1.43 -0.24
CA ASP A 57 -14.97 2.55 0.62
C ASP A 57 -16.15 3.06 1.45
N GLU A 58 -15.86 3.41 2.69
CA GLU A 58 -16.81 4.12 3.54
C GLU A 58 -16.70 5.64 3.31
N THR A 59 -17.83 6.31 3.09
CA THR A 59 -17.85 7.77 3.07
C THR A 59 -18.12 8.30 4.47
N VAL A 60 -17.13 8.99 5.04
CA VAL A 60 -17.24 9.61 6.38
C VAL A 60 -17.84 11.01 6.27
N SER A 61 -18.48 11.49 7.35
CA SER A 61 -19.04 12.83 7.45
C SER A 61 -18.03 13.90 6.96
N GLY A 62 -18.44 14.68 5.96
CA GLY A 62 -17.57 15.66 5.28
C GLY A 62 -17.00 15.21 3.94
N GLY A 63 -17.49 14.10 3.37
CA GLY A 63 -17.15 13.68 1.99
C GLY A 63 -15.77 13.04 1.83
N ARG A 64 -15.12 12.65 2.93
CA ARG A 64 -13.84 11.93 2.88
C ARG A 64 -14.11 10.46 2.67
N ARG A 65 -13.46 9.85 1.67
CA ARG A 65 -13.44 8.39 1.49
C ARG A 65 -12.47 7.76 2.49
N ARG A 66 -12.92 6.72 3.19
CA ARG A 66 -12.12 5.86 4.06
C ARG A 66 -12.03 4.50 3.39
N VAL A 67 -10.84 4.23 2.86
CA VAL A 67 -10.53 3.02 2.10
C VAL A 67 -10.23 1.84 3.03
N HIS A 68 -9.37 2.06 4.04
CA HIS A 68 -9.04 1.06 5.06
C HIS A 68 -10.09 1.05 6.18
N THR A 69 -11.26 0.50 5.86
CA THR A 69 -12.38 0.28 6.78
C THR A 69 -12.09 -0.87 7.75
N GLU A 70 -12.96 -1.08 8.74
CA GLU A 70 -12.82 -2.24 9.64
C GLU A 70 -12.93 -3.57 8.89
N GLU A 71 -13.84 -3.64 7.90
CA GLU A 71 -13.99 -4.80 7.03
C GLU A 71 -12.74 -5.05 6.18
N PHE A 72 -12.12 -3.98 5.65
CA PHE A 72 -10.85 -4.08 4.93
C PHE A 72 -9.78 -4.73 5.81
N ASN A 73 -9.59 -4.19 7.02
CA ASN A 73 -8.60 -4.70 7.98
C ASN A 73 -8.88 -6.15 8.41
N ARG A 74 -10.16 -6.54 8.50
CA ARG A 74 -10.55 -7.92 8.81
C ARG A 74 -10.10 -8.87 7.69
N ARG A 75 -10.45 -8.56 6.44
CA ARG A 75 -10.06 -9.39 5.28
C ARG A 75 -8.56 -9.39 5.03
N GLU A 76 -7.89 -8.28 5.32
CA GLU A 76 -6.43 -8.21 5.20
C GLU A 76 -5.74 -9.24 6.11
N ARG A 77 -6.27 -9.40 7.34
CA ARG A 77 -5.77 -10.37 8.32
C ARG A 77 -6.02 -11.83 7.94
N ASP A 78 -6.99 -12.10 7.07
CA ASP A 78 -7.27 -13.45 6.57
C ASP A 78 -6.16 -13.97 5.64
N PHE A 79 -5.26 -13.11 5.17
CA PHE A 79 -4.13 -13.54 4.35
C PHE A 79 -3.16 -14.42 5.15
N PRO A 80 -2.84 -15.65 4.70
CA PRO A 80 -2.04 -16.61 5.47
C PRO A 80 -0.67 -16.11 5.95
N SER A 81 -0.08 -15.13 5.25
CA SER A 81 1.21 -14.54 5.61
C SER A 81 1.10 -13.08 6.07
N TYR A 82 -0.09 -12.63 6.51
CA TYR A 82 -0.33 -11.24 6.93
C TYR A 82 0.70 -10.75 7.97
N CYS A 83 0.80 -11.44 9.10
CA CYS A 83 1.72 -11.05 10.17
C CYS A 83 3.19 -11.02 9.71
N ARG A 84 3.57 -11.98 8.86
CA ARG A 84 4.92 -12.05 8.29
C ARG A 84 5.19 -10.88 7.33
N ALA A 85 4.21 -10.52 6.51
CA ALA A 85 4.31 -9.43 5.56
C ALA A 85 4.39 -8.07 6.25
N ARG A 86 3.52 -7.82 7.23
CA ARG A 86 3.55 -6.61 8.06
C ARG A 86 4.89 -6.41 8.76
N ARG A 87 5.42 -7.46 9.39
CA ARG A 87 6.74 -7.40 10.03
C ARG A 87 7.86 -7.11 9.03
N TRP A 88 7.86 -7.81 7.90
CA TRP A 88 8.89 -7.59 6.87
C TRP A 88 8.81 -6.19 6.26
N GLU A 89 7.60 -5.67 6.07
CA GLU A 89 7.36 -4.30 5.61
C GLU A 89 7.99 -3.30 6.58
N GLU A 90 7.71 -3.41 7.87
CA GLU A 90 8.29 -2.56 8.92
C GLU A 90 9.83 -2.61 8.95
N GLU A 91 10.40 -3.82 8.85
CA GLU A 91 11.85 -4.03 8.85
C GLU A 91 12.54 -3.50 7.57
N ASN A 92 11.83 -3.43 6.43
CA ASN A 92 12.40 -3.06 5.13
C ASN A 92 11.93 -1.70 4.59
N LEU A 93 10.98 -1.02 5.22
CA LEU A 93 10.43 0.27 4.75
C LEU A 93 11.53 1.31 4.52
N ALA A 94 12.52 1.38 5.41
CA ALA A 94 13.66 2.29 5.28
C ALA A 94 14.50 2.07 4.02
N ARG A 95 14.44 0.88 3.41
CA ARG A 95 15.15 0.56 2.16
C ARG A 95 14.45 1.13 0.92
N PHE A 96 13.14 1.32 1.00
CA PHE A 96 12.32 1.89 -0.07
C PHE A 96 12.25 3.43 -0.03
N LEU A 97 12.55 4.03 1.13
CA LEU A 97 12.53 5.48 1.35
C LEU A 97 13.88 6.17 1.03
N ARG A 98 14.88 5.42 0.54
CA ARG A 98 16.21 5.92 0.20
C ARG A 98 16.30 6.48 -1.21
#